data_AF-A0AAD9ZEE4-F1
#
_entry.id   AF-A0AAD9ZEE4-F1
#
_cell.length_a   1.000
_cell.length_b   1.000
_cell.length_c   1.000
_cell.angle_alpha   90.00
_cell.angle_beta   90.00
_cell.angle_gamma   90.00
#
_symmetry.space_group_name_H-M   'P 1'
#
loop_
_entity.id
_entity.type
_entity.pdbx_description
1 polymer ?
#
loop_
_entity_poly.entity_id
_entity_poly.type
_entity_poly.pdbx_seq_one_letter_code
_entity_poly.pdbx_strand_id
1 'polypeptide(L)'
;MIGTSTSEYLFIQACIYFLHYIAPLSAFYCIIFFALHPWGYRIPIWLEVWAVAETAFLLLLYFPRKVIIQRAAFHPEALPRDKRKGLFQLCLHTVKDPEHYLKYWFREASLSDIKRENVKGKFLAYFALRLLTGLELFCWAFLNKATWGPEDNDELEDYADKTESLLGRKLEPGRGKAVSLRITVDEVRTMYRSLFWYLLCGPMVLIDPVSILLHLPDVAYNFTCRKPRRANEHQLYYFASMDQGVAHTLGRTFFWSQNCLWKKDLKDHRVTVSLAGKDLIVDTEAVGSYLAQNGDSEPVAEEWKHREWKGKGLDILWFDDLDHAQVFDSPRNCEILAKVVRSYSIKEPPTTAYGAIG
;
A
#
# COMPACT_ATOMS: atom_id res chain seq x y z
N MET A 1 9.53 -7.26 -13.18
CA MET A 1 9.11 -5.85 -13.40
C MET A 1 10.01 -5.17 -14.43
N ILE A 2 9.44 -4.28 -15.24
CA ILE A 2 10.18 -3.50 -16.24
C ILE A 2 11.13 -2.52 -15.53
N GLY A 3 12.32 -2.28 -16.09
CA GLY A 3 13.35 -1.42 -15.51
C GLY A 3 13.05 0.09 -15.61
N THR A 4 14.10 0.92 -15.54
CA THR A 4 13.99 2.39 -15.53
C THR A 4 14.44 3.05 -16.83
N SER A 5 14.63 2.30 -17.92
CA SER A 5 15.16 2.84 -19.17
C SER A 5 14.13 3.65 -19.97
N THR A 6 14.60 4.52 -20.87
CA THR A 6 13.73 5.36 -21.71
C THR A 6 12.90 4.53 -22.70
N SER A 7 13.46 3.46 -23.26
CA SER A 7 12.73 2.57 -24.17
C SER A 7 11.59 1.86 -23.46
N GLU A 8 11.85 1.36 -22.25
CA GLU A 8 10.86 0.77 -21.36
C GLU A 8 9.77 1.76 -20.96
N TYR A 9 10.13 3.02 -20.69
CA TYR A 9 9.17 4.08 -20.43
C TYR A 9 8.23 4.31 -21.62
N LEU A 10 8.78 4.48 -22.82
CA LEU A 10 7.98 4.68 -24.04
C LEU A 10 7.07 3.48 -24.32
N PHE A 11 7.58 2.26 -24.12
CA PHE A 11 6.80 1.04 -24.26
C PHE A 11 5.62 1.00 -23.28
N ILE A 12 5.86 1.26 -22.00
CA ILE A 12 4.80 1.28 -20.98
C ILE A 12 3.76 2.37 -21.27
N GLN A 13 4.18 3.56 -21.65
CA GLN A 13 3.26 4.63 -22.05
C GLN A 13 2.40 4.20 -23.25
N ALA A 14 3.01 3.62 -24.29
CA ALA A 14 2.28 3.13 -25.46
C ALA A 14 1.24 2.06 -25.10
N CYS A 15 1.60 1.10 -24.24
CA CYS A 15 0.67 0.09 -23.72
C CYS A 15 -0.49 0.72 -22.93
N ILE A 16 -0.18 1.67 -22.02
CA ILE A 16 -1.18 2.39 -21.23
C ILE A 16 -2.14 3.15 -22.14
N TYR A 17 -1.63 3.90 -23.10
CA TYR A 17 -2.45 4.64 -24.05
C TYR A 17 -3.34 3.71 -24.87
N PHE A 18 -2.77 2.65 -25.43
CA PHE A 18 -3.53 1.65 -26.18
C PHE A 18 -4.70 1.10 -25.35
N LEU A 19 -4.43 0.60 -24.14
CA LEU A 19 -5.47 0.02 -23.27
C LEU A 19 -6.51 1.05 -22.81
N HIS A 20 -6.09 2.30 -22.56
CA HIS A 20 -6.97 3.36 -22.10
C HIS A 20 -7.95 3.83 -23.19
N TYR A 21 -7.54 3.81 -24.46
CA TYR A 21 -8.37 4.28 -25.58
C TYR A 21 -9.32 3.23 -26.15
N ILE A 22 -9.20 1.95 -25.78
CA ILE A 22 -10.11 0.88 -26.27
C ILE A 22 -11.59 1.25 -26.02
N ALA A 23 -11.95 1.65 -24.79
CA ALA A 23 -13.35 1.95 -24.49
C ALA A 23 -13.86 3.28 -25.04
N PRO A 24 -13.13 4.41 -24.96
CA PRO A 24 -13.54 5.64 -25.63
C PRO A 24 -13.77 5.45 -27.13
N LEU A 25 -12.88 4.71 -27.82
CA LEU A 25 -13.03 4.42 -29.24
C LEU A 25 -14.21 3.49 -29.52
N SER A 26 -14.43 2.47 -28.67
CA SER A 26 -15.58 1.56 -28.78
C SER A 26 -16.91 2.28 -28.57
N ALA A 27 -16.98 3.15 -27.56
CA ALA A 27 -18.16 3.97 -27.28
C ALA A 27 -18.41 4.99 -28.40
N PHE A 28 -17.36 5.64 -28.91
CA PHE A 28 -17.47 6.56 -30.04
C PHE A 28 -17.99 5.86 -31.29
N TYR A 29 -17.48 4.67 -31.59
CA TYR A 29 -17.99 3.83 -32.69
C TYR A 29 -19.48 3.50 -32.49
N CYS A 30 -19.88 3.06 -31.29
CA CYS A 30 -21.28 2.75 -31.00
C CYS A 30 -22.19 3.99 -31.17
N ILE A 31 -21.74 5.16 -30.70
CA ILE A 31 -22.49 6.42 -30.87
C ILE A 31 -22.67 6.74 -32.35
N ILE A 32 -21.62 6.67 -33.17
CA ILE A 32 -21.72 6.89 -34.62
C ILE A 32 -22.68 5.88 -35.26
N PHE A 33 -22.53 4.60 -34.93
CA PHE A 33 -23.33 3.52 -35.51
C PHE A 33 -24.83 3.69 -35.20
N PHE A 34 -25.18 4.06 -33.96
CA PHE A 34 -26.57 4.23 -33.55
C PHE A 34 -27.16 5.61 -33.88
N ALA A 35 -26.36 6.68 -33.91
CA ALA A 35 -26.84 8.05 -34.11
C ALA A 35 -26.75 8.55 -35.55
N LEU A 36 -25.76 8.11 -36.34
CA LEU A 36 -25.42 8.69 -37.66
C LEU A 36 -25.76 7.79 -38.85
N HIS A 37 -26.82 6.99 -38.73
CA HIS A 37 -27.37 6.09 -39.75
C HIS A 37 -26.61 4.75 -39.96
N PRO A 38 -27.32 3.60 -39.96
CA PRO A 38 -26.72 2.25 -40.00
C PRO A 38 -26.13 1.81 -41.36
N TRP A 39 -26.01 2.74 -42.32
CA TRP A 39 -25.57 2.52 -43.71
C TRP A 39 -24.15 3.05 -43.98
N GLY A 40 -23.47 3.59 -42.97
CA GLY A 40 -22.05 3.95 -43.05
C GLY A 40 -21.10 2.74 -43.01
N TYR A 41 -19.81 3.00 -43.21
CA TYR A 41 -18.73 2.00 -43.18
C TYR A 41 -18.81 1.11 -41.92
N ARG A 42 -18.97 -0.20 -42.14
CA ARG A 42 -18.99 -1.21 -41.08
C ARG A 42 -17.63 -1.84 -40.91
N ILE A 43 -17.24 -2.02 -39.66
CA ILE A 43 -16.04 -2.79 -39.31
C ILE A 43 -16.42 -4.28 -39.31
N PRO A 44 -15.44 -5.20 -39.36
CA PRO A 44 -15.72 -6.63 -39.22
C PRO A 44 -16.61 -6.95 -38.01
N ILE A 45 -17.56 -7.87 -38.16
CA ILE A 45 -18.59 -8.21 -37.15
C ILE A 45 -18.00 -8.49 -35.77
N TRP A 46 -16.84 -9.16 -35.69
CA TRP A 46 -16.18 -9.45 -34.42
C TRP A 46 -15.71 -8.19 -33.69
N LEU A 47 -15.28 -7.15 -34.41
CA LEU A 47 -14.95 -5.83 -33.84
C LEU A 47 -16.21 -5.07 -33.45
N GLU A 48 -17.31 -5.21 -34.18
CA GLU A 48 -18.60 -4.60 -33.79
C GLU A 48 -19.11 -5.19 -32.48
N VAL A 49 -19.16 -6.52 -32.38
CA VAL A 49 -19.53 -7.24 -31.16
C VAL A 49 -18.62 -6.83 -29.99
N TRP A 50 -17.31 -6.74 -30.25
CA TRP A 50 -16.35 -6.27 -29.25
C TRP A 50 -16.63 -4.83 -28.79
N ALA A 51 -16.83 -3.91 -29.72
CA ALA A 51 -17.09 -2.51 -29.39
C ALA A 51 -18.38 -2.35 -28.57
N VAL A 52 -19.44 -3.11 -28.90
CA VAL A 52 -20.68 -3.13 -28.13
C VAL A 52 -20.44 -3.73 -26.73
N ALA A 53 -19.73 -4.84 -26.62
CA ALA A 53 -19.42 -5.46 -25.33
C ALA A 53 -18.59 -4.55 -24.42
N GLU A 54 -17.55 -3.90 -24.96
CA GLU A 54 -16.71 -2.93 -24.27
C GLU A 54 -17.50 -1.71 -23.81
N THR A 55 -18.39 -1.19 -24.67
CA THR A 55 -19.26 -0.05 -24.32
C THR A 55 -20.28 -0.43 -23.25
N ALA A 56 -20.88 -1.62 -23.33
CA ALA A 56 -21.78 -2.14 -22.32
C ALA A 56 -21.04 -2.34 -20.98
N PHE A 57 -19.82 -2.87 -21.00
CA PHE A 57 -18.97 -3.00 -19.81
C PHE A 57 -18.68 -1.64 -19.16
N LEU A 58 -18.30 -0.64 -19.96
CA LEU A 58 -18.05 0.73 -19.49
C LEU A 58 -19.29 1.32 -18.80
N LEU A 59 -20.46 1.18 -19.42
CA LEU A 59 -21.71 1.80 -18.94
C LEU A 59 -22.38 1.05 -17.79
N LEU A 60 -22.43 -0.28 -17.87
CA LEU A 60 -23.22 -1.13 -16.96
C LEU A 60 -22.42 -1.67 -15.79
N LEU A 61 -21.10 -1.77 -15.91
CA LEU A 61 -20.25 -2.33 -14.85
C LEU A 61 -19.30 -1.27 -14.29
N TYR A 62 -18.50 -0.61 -15.13
CA TYR A 62 -17.48 0.32 -14.65
C TYR A 62 -18.06 1.55 -13.95
N PHE A 63 -18.99 2.30 -14.59
CA PHE A 63 -19.55 3.50 -13.97
C PHE A 63 -20.36 3.21 -12.70
N PRO A 64 -21.28 2.23 -12.66
CA PRO A 64 -21.99 1.89 -11.43
C PRO A 64 -21.04 1.46 -10.33
N ARG A 65 -20.04 0.62 -10.64
CA ARG A 65 -19.01 0.22 -9.67
C ARG A 65 -18.20 1.41 -9.19
N LYS A 66 -17.81 2.34 -10.07
CA LYS A 66 -17.08 3.56 -9.71
C LYS A 66 -17.85 4.41 -8.68
N VAL A 67 -19.17 4.44 -8.75
CA VAL A 67 -20.01 5.10 -7.73
C VAL A 67 -20.06 4.29 -6.44
N ILE A 68 -20.27 2.97 -6.53
CA ILE A 68 -20.39 2.08 -5.36
C ILE A 68 -19.11 2.08 -4.52
N ILE A 69 -17.93 2.05 -5.13
CA ILE A 69 -16.64 1.99 -4.40
C ILE A 69 -16.34 3.26 -3.60
N GLN A 70 -17.04 4.38 -3.85
CA GLN A 70 -16.87 5.61 -3.07
C GLN A 70 -17.60 5.59 -1.73
N ARG A 71 -18.51 4.61 -1.50
CA ARG A 71 -19.19 4.44 -0.21
C ARG A 71 -18.17 4.34 0.92
N ALA A 72 -18.52 4.89 2.09
CA ALA A 72 -17.63 4.90 3.25
C ALA A 72 -17.25 3.46 3.66
N ALA A 73 -16.01 3.30 4.14
CA ALA A 73 -15.53 2.04 4.70
C ALA A 73 -16.34 1.70 5.96
N PHE A 74 -16.50 0.40 6.24
CA PHE A 74 -16.98 -0.05 7.53
C PHE A 74 -15.78 -0.19 8.47
N HIS A 75 -15.56 0.80 9.33
CA HIS A 75 -14.45 0.81 10.27
C HIS A 75 -14.68 -0.20 11.41
N PRO A 76 -13.71 -1.09 11.70
CA PRO A 76 -13.80 -2.00 12.83
C PRO A 76 -13.68 -1.22 14.14
N GLU A 77 -14.24 -1.79 15.21
CA GLU A 77 -14.16 -1.21 16.55
C GLU A 77 -12.70 -0.96 16.96
N ALA A 78 -12.45 0.23 17.51
CA ALA A 78 -11.12 0.62 17.93
C ALA A 78 -10.63 -0.27 19.07
N LEU A 79 -9.34 -0.60 19.06
CA LEU A 79 -8.70 -1.32 20.17
C LEU A 79 -8.89 -0.55 21.49
N PRO A 80 -8.93 -1.21 22.66
CA PRO A 80 -8.93 -0.52 23.95
C PRO A 80 -7.76 0.46 24.09
N ARG A 81 -7.97 1.56 24.84
CA ARG A 81 -6.99 2.66 24.99
C ARG A 81 -5.59 2.19 25.36
N ASP A 82 -5.46 1.24 26.29
CA ASP A 82 -4.16 0.71 26.71
C ASP A 82 -3.42 -0.01 25.58
N LYS A 83 -4.16 -0.79 24.78
CA LYS A 83 -3.60 -1.46 23.59
C LYS A 83 -3.24 -0.48 22.49
N ARG A 84 -4.03 0.59 22.28
CA ARG A 84 -3.69 1.67 21.33
C ARG A 84 -2.42 2.41 21.75
N LYS A 85 -2.28 2.74 23.03
CA LYS A 85 -1.08 3.38 23.56
C LYS A 85 0.16 2.50 23.35
N GLY A 86 0.05 1.20 23.63
CA GLY A 86 1.12 0.23 23.37
C GLY A 86 1.47 0.11 21.89
N LEU A 87 0.46 0.06 21.01
CA LEU A 87 0.65 0.03 19.57
C LEU A 87 1.33 1.31 19.06
N PHE A 88 0.89 2.48 19.54
CA PHE A 88 1.49 3.77 19.19
C PHE A 88 2.97 3.84 19.61
N GLN A 89 3.29 3.39 20.83
CA GLN A 89 4.68 3.27 21.27
C GLN A 89 5.47 2.38 20.32
N LEU A 90 4.98 1.17 20.02
CA LEU A 90 5.66 0.24 19.13
C LEU A 90 5.93 0.87 17.75
N CYS A 91 4.95 1.58 17.19
CA CYS A 91 5.14 2.32 15.93
C CYS A 91 6.29 3.33 16.05
N LEU A 92 6.28 4.20 17.08
CA LEU A 92 7.32 5.22 17.26
C LEU A 92 8.73 4.63 17.40
N HIS A 93 8.89 3.50 18.09
CA HIS A 93 10.21 2.86 18.28
C HIS A 93 10.79 2.30 16.97
N THR A 94 9.94 2.02 15.98
CA THR A 94 10.38 1.52 14.67
C THR A 94 10.65 2.63 13.64
N VAL A 95 10.30 3.88 13.95
CA VAL A 95 10.55 5.03 13.06
C VAL A 95 12.02 5.44 13.17
N LYS A 96 12.79 5.25 12.08
CA LYS A 96 14.18 5.70 11.98
C LYS A 96 14.32 7.19 11.67
N ASP A 97 13.51 7.69 10.74
CA ASP A 97 13.48 9.09 10.32
C ASP A 97 12.09 9.71 10.60
N PRO A 98 11.96 10.48 11.69
CA PRO A 98 10.69 11.11 12.07
C PRO A 98 10.24 12.22 11.10
N GLU A 99 11.17 12.90 10.43
CA GLU A 99 10.82 13.95 9.46
C GLU A 99 10.27 13.33 8.17
N HIS A 100 10.91 12.28 7.67
CA HIS A 100 10.41 11.48 6.55
C HIS A 100 9.03 10.90 6.87
N TYR A 101 8.88 10.30 8.06
CA TYR A 101 7.62 9.72 8.51
C TYR A 101 6.45 10.71 8.39
N LEU A 102 6.60 11.92 8.95
CA LEU A 102 5.55 12.94 8.87
C LEU A 102 5.39 13.47 7.45
N LYS A 103 6.47 13.80 6.76
CA LYS A 103 6.42 14.37 5.41
C LYS A 103 5.60 13.50 4.46
N TYR A 104 5.79 12.18 4.46
CA TYR A 104 5.08 11.28 3.55
C TYR A 104 3.65 10.98 4.00
N TRP A 105 3.37 10.89 5.30
CA TRP A 105 1.99 10.85 5.80
C TRP A 105 1.21 12.14 5.47
N PHE A 106 1.89 13.27 5.29
CA PHE A 106 1.33 14.55 4.82
C PHE A 106 1.55 14.80 3.32
N ARG A 107 1.69 13.75 2.51
CA ARG A 107 1.74 13.81 1.04
C ARG A 107 2.91 14.63 0.48
N GLU A 108 4.09 14.47 1.06
CA GLU A 108 5.30 15.24 0.76
C GLU A 108 5.18 16.75 1.04
N ALA A 109 4.30 17.16 1.96
CA ALA A 109 4.19 18.56 2.37
C ALA A 109 5.50 19.10 2.99
N SER A 110 5.69 20.42 2.92
CA SER A 110 6.76 21.09 3.65
C SER A 110 6.54 20.91 5.16
N LEU A 111 7.61 20.64 5.90
CA LEU A 111 7.56 20.49 7.36
C LEU A 111 7.06 21.77 8.06
N SER A 112 7.26 22.94 7.44
CA SER A 112 6.72 24.23 7.92
C SER A 112 5.19 24.33 7.83
N ASP A 113 4.58 23.57 6.91
CA ASP A 113 3.13 23.54 6.72
C ASP A 113 2.45 22.50 7.62
N ILE A 114 3.23 21.66 8.31
CA ILE A 114 2.75 20.67 9.27
C ILE A 114 2.81 21.30 10.66
N LYS A 115 1.64 21.66 11.18
CA LYS A 115 1.50 22.27 12.51
C LYS A 115 0.86 21.30 13.49
N ARG A 116 0.89 21.64 14.78
CA ARG A 116 0.37 20.78 15.84
C ARG A 116 -1.10 20.42 15.60
N GLU A 117 -1.91 21.34 15.06
CA GLU A 117 -3.31 21.03 14.75
C GLU A 117 -3.52 20.16 13.50
N ASN A 118 -2.52 20.00 12.63
CA ASN A 118 -2.61 19.00 11.54
C ASN A 118 -2.42 17.57 12.09
N VAL A 119 -1.69 17.44 13.20
CA VAL A 119 -1.37 16.16 13.86
C VAL A 119 -2.41 15.79 14.93
N LYS A 120 -2.70 16.74 15.84
CA LYS A 120 -3.64 16.64 16.97
C LYS A 120 -5.06 17.05 16.59
N GLY A 121 -5.10 18.13 15.82
CA GLY A 121 -6.15 19.14 15.66
C GLY A 121 -6.93 19.60 16.87
N LYS A 122 -7.80 20.57 16.61
CA LYS A 122 -8.44 21.39 17.64
C LYS A 122 -9.94 21.32 17.50
N PHE A 123 -10.61 21.00 18.60
CA PHE A 123 -12.06 21.13 18.72
C PHE A 123 -12.39 22.61 18.87
N LEU A 124 -12.92 23.23 17.81
CA LEU A 124 -13.63 24.49 17.93
C LEU A 124 -15.11 24.20 17.70
N ALA A 125 -15.87 24.19 18.80
CA ALA A 125 -17.32 23.96 18.83
C ALA A 125 -18.16 25.00 18.05
N TYR A 126 -17.54 25.95 17.35
CA TYR A 126 -18.21 27.14 16.81
C TYR A 126 -18.38 27.16 15.28
N PHE A 127 -17.96 26.14 14.54
CA PHE A 127 -18.16 26.08 13.09
C PHE A 127 -18.76 24.74 12.65
N ALA A 128 -20.04 24.55 12.96
CA ALA A 128 -20.86 23.47 12.43
C ALA A 128 -21.24 23.66 10.94
N LEU A 129 -20.68 24.64 10.24
CA LEU A 129 -20.97 24.91 8.84
C LEU A 129 -19.67 24.97 8.01
N ARG A 130 -19.41 23.84 7.32
CA ARG A 130 -18.71 23.78 6.02
C ARG A 130 -17.18 24.01 6.02
N LEU A 131 -16.41 22.98 6.37
CA LEU A 131 -15.42 22.32 5.48
C LEU A 131 -14.79 21.12 6.21
N LEU A 132 -15.15 19.92 5.75
CA LEU A 132 -14.64 18.59 6.16
C LEU A 132 -13.14 18.43 5.84
N THR A 133 -12.24 19.05 6.58
CA THR A 133 -10.80 18.75 6.46
C THR A 133 -10.11 18.93 7.79
N GLY A 134 -9.17 18.04 8.10
CA GLY A 134 -7.95 18.35 8.85
C GLY A 134 -7.95 18.11 10.35
N LEU A 135 -8.42 16.93 10.75
CA LEU A 135 -8.04 16.21 11.96
C LEU A 135 -7.94 14.73 11.68
N GLU A 136 -6.77 14.29 11.25
CA GLU A 136 -6.80 13.19 10.30
C GLU A 136 -5.84 12.07 10.67
N LEU A 137 -4.53 12.29 10.85
CA LEU A 137 -3.62 11.14 10.89
C LEU A 137 -3.82 10.20 12.09
N PHE A 138 -3.63 10.65 13.33
CA PHE A 138 -3.70 9.74 14.49
C PHE A 138 -5.11 9.30 14.83
N CYS A 139 -6.10 10.16 14.60
CA CYS A 139 -7.51 9.81 14.76
C CYS A 139 -7.93 8.69 13.80
N TRP A 140 -7.57 8.83 12.51
CA TRP A 140 -7.79 7.78 11.53
C TRP A 140 -6.97 6.52 11.84
N ALA A 141 -5.68 6.68 12.11
CA ALA A 141 -4.75 5.56 12.21
C ALA A 141 -4.99 4.69 13.46
N PHE A 142 -5.29 5.29 14.62
CA PHE A 142 -5.38 4.57 15.90
C PHE A 142 -6.81 4.45 16.43
N LEU A 143 -7.68 5.43 16.16
CA LEU A 143 -9.06 5.39 16.62
C LEU A 143 -10.04 4.88 15.56
N ASN A 144 -9.61 4.68 14.31
CA ASN A 144 -10.49 4.32 13.18
C ASN A 144 -11.68 5.30 13.00
N LYS A 145 -11.57 6.53 13.51
CA LYS A 145 -12.63 7.54 13.40
C LYS A 145 -12.29 8.58 12.34
N ALA A 146 -13.30 9.06 11.64
CA ALA A 146 -13.16 10.22 10.74
C ALA A 146 -13.09 11.55 11.51
N THR A 147 -13.61 11.58 12.74
CA THR A 147 -13.68 12.72 13.66
C THR A 147 -13.57 12.23 15.11
N TRP A 148 -12.97 13.02 16.00
CA TRP A 148 -12.77 12.67 17.42
C TRP A 148 -13.68 13.50 18.31
N GLY A 149 -13.95 12.99 19.51
CA GLY A 149 -14.74 13.67 20.53
C GLY A 149 -13.88 14.27 21.65
N PRO A 150 -14.49 15.02 22.58
CA PRO A 150 -13.81 15.54 23.77
C PRO A 150 -13.07 14.47 24.58
N GLU A 151 -13.60 13.24 24.59
CA GLU A 151 -13.05 12.08 25.30
C GLU A 151 -11.71 11.59 24.76
N ASP A 152 -11.40 11.88 23.50
CA ASP A 152 -10.18 11.43 22.83
C ASP A 152 -9.05 12.47 22.92
N ASN A 153 -9.34 13.71 23.34
CA ASN A 153 -8.41 14.83 23.28
C ASN A 153 -7.14 14.61 24.10
N ASP A 154 -7.26 14.03 25.30
CA ASP A 154 -6.12 13.77 26.18
C ASP A 154 -5.18 12.70 25.61
N GLU A 155 -5.73 11.70 24.90
CA GLU A 155 -4.93 10.66 24.23
C GLU A 155 -4.21 11.24 23.00
N LEU A 156 -4.89 12.06 22.21
CA LEU A 156 -4.28 12.71 21.04
C LEU A 156 -3.19 13.73 21.42
N GLU A 157 -3.31 14.39 22.57
CA GLU A 157 -2.24 15.25 23.11
C GLU A 157 -1.02 14.44 23.51
N ASP A 158 -1.19 13.31 24.22
CA ASP A 158 -0.07 12.40 24.55
C ASP A 158 0.65 11.94 23.28
N TYR A 159 -0.09 11.64 22.20
CA TYR A 159 0.50 11.26 20.91
C TYR A 159 1.26 12.41 20.25
N ALA A 160 0.72 13.63 20.29
CA ALA A 160 1.39 14.81 19.75
C ALA A 160 2.70 15.11 20.51
N ASP A 161 2.67 15.09 21.84
CA ASP A 161 3.83 15.37 22.68
C ASP A 161 4.96 14.35 22.45
N LYS A 162 4.62 13.07 22.32
CA LYS A 162 5.59 12.01 21.98
C LYS A 162 6.16 12.15 20.59
N THR A 163 5.37 12.62 19.64
CA THR A 163 5.83 12.90 18.28
C THR A 163 6.79 14.09 18.26
N GLU A 164 6.49 15.17 19.00
CA GLU A 164 7.40 16.31 19.19
C GLU A 164 8.71 15.89 19.87
N SER A 165 8.62 15.00 20.87
CA SER A 165 9.81 14.42 21.52
C SER A 165 10.65 13.61 20.54
N LEU A 166 10.03 12.83 19.65
CA LEU A 166 10.73 12.04 18.64
C LEU A 166 11.39 12.93 17.57
N LEU A 167 10.73 14.02 17.18
CA LEU A 167 11.26 15.02 16.25
C LEU A 167 12.41 15.86 16.82
N GLY A 168 12.56 15.88 18.16
CA GLY A 168 13.50 16.79 18.84
C GLY A 168 13.14 18.27 18.72
N ARG A 169 11.92 18.61 18.26
CA ARG A 169 11.41 19.99 18.16
C ARG A 169 9.91 20.05 18.41
N LYS A 170 9.45 21.22 18.88
CA LYS A 170 8.01 21.51 18.99
C LYS A 170 7.43 21.91 17.64
N LEU A 171 6.20 21.48 17.38
CA LEU A 171 5.45 21.90 16.20
C LEU A 171 4.84 23.29 16.45
N GLU A 172 4.75 24.10 15.41
CA GLU A 172 4.08 25.40 15.54
C GLU A 172 2.61 25.23 15.95
N PRO A 173 2.09 26.11 16.82
CA PRO A 173 0.68 26.10 17.17
C PRO A 173 -0.18 26.54 15.97
N GLY A 174 -1.43 26.07 15.94
CA GLY A 174 -2.37 26.35 14.86
C GLY A 174 -2.37 25.28 13.78
N ARG A 175 -3.09 25.57 12.70
CA ARG A 175 -3.28 24.68 11.55
C ARG A 175 -2.56 25.22 10.32
N GLY A 176 -1.67 24.40 9.77
CA GLY A 176 -1.00 24.66 8.50
C GLY A 176 -1.76 24.08 7.31
N LYS A 177 -1.16 24.24 6.12
CA LYS A 177 -1.77 23.88 4.82
C LYS A 177 -1.67 22.38 4.49
N ALA A 178 -0.91 21.61 5.27
CA ALA A 178 -0.69 20.19 5.01
C ALA A 178 -1.98 19.36 5.16
N VAL A 179 -2.15 18.39 4.25
CA VAL A 179 -3.28 17.44 4.23
C VAL A 179 -2.71 16.05 4.45
N SER A 180 -3.22 15.34 5.45
CA SER A 180 -2.75 13.99 5.73
C SER A 180 -3.37 12.95 4.81
N LEU A 181 -2.70 11.83 4.65
CA LEU A 181 -3.21 10.66 3.97
C LEU A 181 -4.13 9.86 4.90
N ARG A 182 -5.36 9.58 4.45
CA ARG A 182 -6.28 8.65 5.12
C ARG A 182 -6.84 7.66 4.12
N ILE A 183 -6.20 6.50 4.03
CA ILE A 183 -6.51 5.53 2.97
C ILE A 183 -7.99 5.11 3.00
N THR A 184 -8.55 4.88 4.19
CA THR A 184 -9.93 4.38 4.32
C THR A 184 -11.03 5.44 4.29
N VAL A 185 -10.65 6.72 4.24
CA VAL A 185 -11.58 7.88 4.28
C VAL A 185 -11.50 8.70 2.99
N ASP A 186 -10.30 8.85 2.43
CA ASP A 186 -10.08 9.62 1.21
C ASP A 186 -10.77 8.96 -0.01
N GLU A 187 -10.89 9.72 -1.10
CA GLU A 187 -11.48 9.27 -2.36
C GLU A 187 -10.72 8.05 -2.94
N VAL A 188 -11.46 7.02 -3.34
CA VAL A 188 -10.85 5.85 -4.00
C VAL A 188 -10.52 6.22 -5.44
N ARG A 189 -9.24 6.43 -5.74
CA ARG A 189 -8.78 6.76 -7.09
C ARG A 189 -8.70 5.48 -7.94
N THR A 190 -9.41 5.48 -9.06
CA THR A 190 -9.41 4.36 -10.02
C THR A 190 -9.33 4.86 -11.45
N MET A 191 -8.72 4.07 -12.33
CA MET A 191 -8.76 4.31 -13.78
C MET A 191 -9.62 3.25 -14.46
N TYR A 192 -10.13 3.60 -15.64
CA TYR A 192 -10.82 2.63 -16.48
C TYR A 192 -9.86 1.52 -16.93
N ARG A 193 -10.33 0.28 -16.80
CA ARG A 193 -9.67 -0.93 -17.32
C ARG A 193 -10.62 -1.55 -18.33
N SER A 194 -10.14 -1.76 -19.54
CA SER A 194 -10.96 -2.30 -20.62
C SER A 194 -11.44 -3.71 -20.32
N LEU A 195 -12.52 -4.14 -20.96
CA LEU A 195 -12.94 -5.54 -20.89
C LEU A 195 -11.81 -6.45 -21.36
N PHE A 196 -11.03 -6.00 -22.36
CA PHE A 196 -9.81 -6.66 -22.82
C PHE A 196 -8.82 -6.95 -21.69
N TRP A 197 -8.59 -5.97 -20.80
CA TRP A 197 -7.70 -6.14 -19.66
C TRP A 197 -8.17 -7.27 -18.72
N TYR A 198 -9.45 -7.27 -18.36
CA TYR A 198 -10.00 -8.30 -17.46
C TYR A 198 -10.07 -9.70 -18.09
N LEU A 199 -10.14 -9.80 -19.42
CA LEU A 199 -10.02 -11.10 -20.11
C LEU A 199 -8.59 -11.64 -20.10
N LEU A 200 -7.56 -10.78 -20.12
CA LEU A 200 -6.17 -11.18 -20.05
C LEU A 200 -5.73 -11.57 -18.62
N CYS A 201 -6.24 -10.86 -17.62
CA CYS A 201 -5.88 -11.06 -16.21
C CYS A 201 -6.67 -12.18 -15.52
N GLY A 202 -6.77 -13.35 -16.15
CA GLY A 202 -7.42 -14.57 -15.61
C GLY A 202 -6.88 -15.01 -14.22
N PRO A 203 -7.32 -16.16 -13.67
CA PRO A 203 -7.14 -16.48 -12.24
C PRO A 203 -5.69 -16.26 -11.77
N MET A 204 -5.51 -15.25 -10.92
CA MET A 204 -4.21 -14.80 -10.43
C MET A 204 -3.95 -15.36 -9.03
N VAL A 205 -2.72 -15.80 -8.79
CA VAL A 205 -2.19 -16.02 -7.44
C VAL A 205 -1.30 -14.83 -7.12
N LEU A 206 -1.67 -14.06 -6.10
CA LEU A 206 -0.90 -12.91 -5.65
C LEU A 206 0.20 -13.39 -4.70
N ILE A 207 1.44 -13.09 -5.05
CA ILE A 207 2.64 -13.35 -4.26
C ILE A 207 3.19 -11.97 -3.84
N ASP A 208 3.79 -11.89 -2.66
CA ASP A 208 4.30 -10.68 -1.99
C ASP A 208 3.25 -9.89 -1.16
N PRO A 209 2.71 -10.49 -0.07
CA PRO A 209 1.86 -9.75 0.85
C PRO A 209 2.71 -8.74 1.63
N VAL A 210 2.56 -7.46 1.29
CA VAL A 210 3.16 -6.36 2.06
C VAL A 210 2.47 -6.32 3.43
N SER A 211 3.10 -6.94 4.44
CA SER A 211 2.48 -7.11 5.77
C SER A 211 3.33 -6.62 6.93
N ILE A 212 4.60 -6.23 6.72
CA ILE A 212 5.52 -5.83 7.79
C ILE A 212 5.72 -4.31 7.76
N LEU A 213 5.67 -3.66 8.93
CA LEU A 213 5.81 -2.20 9.10
C LEU A 213 4.84 -1.36 8.26
N LEU A 214 3.59 -1.81 8.10
CA LEU A 214 2.55 -1.12 7.34
C LEU A 214 2.16 0.27 7.88
N HIS A 215 2.59 0.63 9.08
CA HIS A 215 2.40 1.97 9.64
C HIS A 215 3.41 2.99 9.10
N LEU A 216 4.50 2.55 8.47
CA LEU A 216 5.40 3.45 7.74
C LEU A 216 4.68 3.99 6.50
N PRO A 217 4.91 5.28 6.16
CA PRO A 217 4.15 5.92 5.11
C PRO A 217 4.52 5.44 3.70
N ASP A 218 5.67 4.79 3.51
CA ASP A 218 6.23 4.46 2.19
C ASP A 218 5.27 3.60 1.37
N VAL A 219 4.76 2.50 1.94
CA VAL A 219 3.80 1.62 1.25
C VAL A 219 2.53 2.39 0.89
N ALA A 220 1.96 3.10 1.87
CA ALA A 220 0.74 3.85 1.69
C ALA A 220 0.89 4.95 0.63
N TYR A 221 1.94 5.76 0.73
CA TYR A 221 2.21 6.89 -0.16
C TYR A 221 2.59 6.41 -1.57
N ASN A 222 3.58 5.52 -1.69
CA ASN A 222 4.10 5.05 -2.97
C ASN A 222 3.04 4.31 -3.79
N PHE A 223 2.16 3.56 -3.13
CA PHE A 223 1.13 2.78 -3.81
C PHE A 223 -0.14 3.57 -4.10
N THR A 224 -0.57 4.48 -3.22
CA THR A 224 -1.89 5.15 -3.35
C THR A 224 -1.83 6.60 -3.86
N CYS A 225 -0.73 7.31 -3.64
CA CYS A 225 -0.67 8.77 -3.80
C CYS A 225 0.44 9.28 -4.73
N ARG A 226 1.56 8.57 -4.80
CA ARG A 226 2.73 9.00 -5.57
C ARG A 226 2.36 9.21 -7.04
N LYS A 227 2.85 10.32 -7.60
CA LYS A 227 2.74 10.57 -9.04
C LYS A 227 3.87 9.81 -9.75
N PRO A 228 3.57 8.88 -10.67
CA PRO A 228 4.60 8.12 -11.34
C PRO A 228 5.43 9.02 -12.26
N ARG A 229 6.74 8.79 -12.29
CA ARG A 229 7.73 9.47 -13.15
C ARG A 229 8.54 8.47 -13.99
N ARG A 230 8.88 7.32 -13.41
CA ARG A 230 9.70 6.27 -14.05
C ARG A 230 8.82 5.17 -14.67
N ALA A 231 9.40 4.36 -15.56
CA ALA A 231 8.68 3.31 -16.27
C ALA A 231 8.06 2.27 -15.34
N ASN A 232 8.85 1.72 -14.41
CA ASN A 232 8.39 0.84 -13.33
C ASN A 232 7.28 1.46 -12.46
N GLU A 233 7.39 2.75 -12.13
CA GLU A 233 6.37 3.47 -11.38
C GLU A 233 5.07 3.61 -12.17
N HIS A 234 5.14 3.93 -13.46
CA HIS A 234 3.97 3.96 -14.35
C HIS A 234 3.34 2.58 -14.50
N GLN A 235 4.17 1.53 -14.58
CA GLN A 235 3.71 0.16 -14.62
C GLN A 235 2.92 -0.16 -13.35
N LEU A 236 3.49 0.04 -12.16
CA LEU A 236 2.80 -0.24 -10.91
C LEU A 236 1.53 0.61 -10.77
N TYR A 237 1.64 1.92 -11.01
CA TYR A 237 0.54 2.86 -10.85
C TYR A 237 -0.67 2.48 -11.72
N TYR A 238 -0.44 2.18 -13.00
CA TYR A 238 -1.53 1.79 -13.89
C TYR A 238 -1.94 0.33 -13.67
N PHE A 239 -1.02 -0.64 -13.73
CA PHE A 239 -1.40 -2.05 -13.77
C PHE A 239 -1.78 -2.64 -12.40
N ALA A 240 -1.39 -2.02 -11.29
CA ALA A 240 -1.74 -2.48 -9.95
C ALA A 240 -2.61 -1.46 -9.20
N SER A 241 -2.08 -0.27 -8.90
CA SER A 241 -2.70 0.65 -7.93
C SER A 241 -4.07 1.18 -8.34
N MET A 242 -4.25 1.49 -9.63
CA MET A 242 -5.46 2.16 -10.13
C MET A 242 -6.56 1.19 -10.60
N ASP A 243 -6.38 -0.13 -10.39
CA ASP A 243 -7.43 -1.14 -10.59
C ASP A 243 -8.60 -0.96 -9.59
N GLN A 244 -9.85 -1.17 -10.03
CA GLN A 244 -11.01 -0.93 -9.18
C GLN A 244 -11.13 -1.90 -8.00
N GLY A 245 -10.66 -3.14 -8.15
CA GLY A 245 -10.64 -4.14 -7.09
C GLY A 245 -9.56 -3.84 -6.07
N VAL A 246 -8.34 -3.57 -6.54
CA VAL A 246 -7.19 -3.23 -5.67
C VAL A 246 -7.45 -1.94 -4.91
N ALA A 247 -7.82 -0.86 -5.60
CA ALA A 247 -8.06 0.43 -4.98
C ALA A 247 -9.24 0.40 -3.99
N HIS A 248 -10.32 -0.33 -4.29
CA HIS A 248 -11.42 -0.52 -3.35
C HIS A 248 -10.99 -1.31 -2.12
N THR A 249 -10.22 -2.39 -2.31
CA THR A 249 -9.74 -3.22 -1.21
C THR A 249 -8.88 -2.40 -0.25
N LEU A 250 -7.88 -1.69 -0.79
CA LEU A 250 -7.02 -0.81 0.01
C LEU A 250 -7.80 0.36 0.62
N GLY A 251 -8.65 0.99 -0.17
CA GLY A 251 -9.38 2.19 0.21
C GLY A 251 -10.59 1.96 1.12
N ARG A 252 -11.13 0.74 1.24
CA ARG A 252 -12.38 0.50 1.99
C ARG A 252 -12.37 -0.73 2.89
N THR A 253 -11.41 -1.63 2.74
CA THR A 253 -11.36 -2.87 3.52
C THR A 253 -10.04 -3.12 4.23
N PHE A 254 -8.97 -2.40 3.85
CA PHE A 254 -7.66 -2.59 4.42
C PHE A 254 -7.44 -1.68 5.63
N PHE A 255 -7.39 -2.29 6.82
CA PHE A 255 -7.04 -1.64 8.08
C PHE A 255 -5.64 -2.08 8.48
N TRP A 256 -4.65 -1.18 8.37
CA TRP A 256 -3.24 -1.50 8.58
C TRP A 256 -2.99 -2.19 9.93
N SER A 257 -3.68 -1.75 10.99
CA SER A 257 -3.53 -2.30 12.36
C SER A 257 -3.99 -3.75 12.50
N GLN A 258 -4.85 -4.23 11.60
CA GLN A 258 -5.31 -5.63 11.54
C GLN A 258 -4.50 -6.49 10.58
N ASN A 259 -3.75 -5.87 9.67
CA ASN A 259 -3.03 -6.53 8.59
C ASN A 259 -1.48 -6.44 8.76
N CYS A 260 -1.01 -5.83 9.85
CA CYS A 260 0.40 -5.71 10.17
C CYS A 260 0.89 -6.92 10.97
N LEU A 261 1.91 -7.59 10.44
CA LEU A 261 2.71 -8.60 11.13
C LEU A 261 3.88 -7.92 11.83
N TRP A 262 3.98 -8.14 13.14
CA TRP A 262 5.13 -7.68 13.93
C TRP A 262 6.16 -8.80 14.08
N LYS A 263 7.41 -8.43 14.30
CA LYS A 263 8.51 -9.39 14.51
C LYS A 263 8.21 -10.40 15.61
N LYS A 264 7.57 -9.96 16.70
CA LYS A 264 7.16 -10.83 17.81
C LYS A 264 6.20 -11.95 17.38
N ASP A 265 5.37 -11.69 16.38
CA ASP A 265 4.39 -12.64 15.87
C ASP A 265 5.06 -13.71 14.99
N LEU A 266 6.32 -13.49 14.57
CA LEU A 266 7.11 -14.41 13.75
C LEU A 266 8.04 -15.31 14.58
N LYS A 267 8.23 -15.02 15.88
CA LYS A 267 9.30 -15.60 16.71
C LYS A 267 9.24 -17.13 16.82
N ASP A 268 8.03 -17.70 16.85
CA ASP A 268 7.80 -19.14 17.02
C ASP A 268 7.58 -19.88 15.69
N HIS A 269 7.81 -19.19 14.56
CA HIS A 269 7.60 -19.73 13.23
C HIS A 269 8.91 -19.78 12.44
N ARG A 270 9.03 -20.80 11.56
CA ARG A 270 10.08 -20.82 10.53
C ARG A 270 9.62 -19.90 9.39
N VAL A 271 10.24 -18.73 9.30
CA VAL A 271 9.86 -17.67 8.37
C VAL A 271 11.09 -17.23 7.60
N THR A 272 10.97 -17.12 6.28
CA THR A 272 11.96 -16.45 5.44
C THR A 272 11.33 -15.23 4.80
N VAL A 273 11.94 -14.07 5.00
CA VAL A 273 11.52 -12.81 4.40
C VAL A 273 12.45 -12.48 3.23
N SER A 274 11.89 -12.36 2.04
CA SER A 274 12.62 -11.96 0.83
C SER A 274 12.47 -10.46 0.63
N LEU A 275 13.59 -9.73 0.55
CA LEU A 275 13.65 -8.28 0.47
C LEU A 275 14.46 -7.85 -0.76
N ALA A 276 13.90 -6.92 -1.53
CA ALA A 276 14.50 -6.35 -2.72
C ALA A 276 15.15 -4.99 -2.40
N GLY A 277 16.44 -4.81 -2.70
CA GLY A 277 17.21 -3.65 -2.24
C GLY A 277 16.85 -2.33 -2.90
N LYS A 278 16.18 -2.37 -4.06
CA LYS A 278 15.71 -1.20 -4.82
C LYS A 278 14.18 -1.16 -4.91
N ASP A 279 13.48 -1.76 -3.94
CA ASP A 279 12.02 -1.85 -3.91
C ASP A 279 11.34 -0.47 -3.95
N LEU A 280 10.52 -0.24 -4.96
CA LEU A 280 9.81 1.04 -5.15
C LEU A 280 8.58 1.24 -4.26
N ILE A 281 8.14 0.22 -3.52
CA ILE A 281 6.93 0.20 -2.68
C ILE A 281 7.30 0.26 -1.20
N VAL A 282 8.15 -0.67 -0.75
CA VAL A 282 8.49 -0.88 0.67
C VAL A 282 9.89 -0.37 0.94
N ASP A 283 10.10 0.33 2.07
CA ASP A 283 11.44 0.56 2.59
C ASP A 283 11.99 -0.76 3.16
N THR A 284 12.57 -1.57 2.27
CA THR A 284 13.11 -2.90 2.60
C THR A 284 14.32 -2.83 3.51
N GLU A 285 15.02 -1.71 3.55
CA GLU A 285 16.15 -1.49 4.46
C GLU A 285 15.65 -1.24 5.90
N ALA A 286 14.58 -0.46 6.07
CA ALA A 286 13.89 -0.33 7.36
C ALA A 286 13.33 -1.69 7.84
N VAL A 287 12.65 -2.43 6.96
CA VAL A 287 12.11 -3.77 7.28
C VAL A 287 13.23 -4.74 7.66
N GLY A 288 14.27 -4.86 6.84
CA GLY A 288 15.38 -5.78 7.08
C GLY A 288 16.14 -5.45 8.36
N SER A 289 16.37 -4.17 8.64
CA SER A 289 16.97 -3.75 9.91
C SER A 289 16.09 -4.12 11.11
N TYR A 290 14.79 -3.84 11.05
CA TYR A 290 13.84 -4.19 12.11
C TYR A 290 13.84 -5.71 12.39
N LEU A 291 13.83 -6.53 11.34
CA LEU A 291 13.88 -7.98 11.45
C LEU A 291 15.23 -8.49 11.97
N ALA A 292 16.33 -7.81 11.67
CA ALA A 292 17.69 -8.19 12.08
C ALA A 292 18.10 -7.76 13.50
N GLN A 293 17.40 -6.82 14.15
CA GLN A 293 17.69 -6.33 15.51
C GLN A 293 17.63 -7.43 16.58
N ASN A 294 18.71 -7.65 17.34
CA ASN A 294 18.69 -8.51 18.52
C ASN A 294 18.53 -7.65 19.79
N GLY A 295 17.30 -7.21 20.08
CA GLY A 295 16.99 -6.30 21.19
C GLY A 295 16.91 -4.83 20.78
N ASP A 296 16.50 -3.96 21.69
CA ASP A 296 16.01 -2.60 21.40
C ASP A 296 17.11 -1.53 21.23
N SER A 297 18.41 -1.89 21.28
CA SER A 297 19.48 -0.88 21.49
C SER A 297 20.76 -1.04 20.69
N GLU A 298 20.89 -2.08 19.85
CA GLU A 298 22.12 -2.34 19.10
C GLU A 298 22.01 -1.80 17.66
N PRO A 299 23.00 -1.01 17.17
CA PRO A 299 23.10 -0.68 15.77
C PRO A 299 23.17 -1.96 14.95
N VAL A 300 22.28 -2.11 13.97
CA VAL A 300 22.28 -3.30 13.13
C VAL A 300 23.42 -3.15 12.11
N ALA A 301 24.50 -3.90 12.31
CA ALA A 301 25.55 -4.01 11.30
C ALA A 301 24.99 -4.58 10.00
N GLU A 302 25.38 -4.02 8.85
CA GLU A 302 24.96 -4.41 7.48
C GLU A 302 25.15 -5.89 7.13
N GLU A 303 25.85 -6.63 7.99
CA GLU A 303 26.06 -8.08 7.90
C GLU A 303 24.77 -8.88 7.66
N TRP A 304 23.61 -8.41 8.15
CA TRP A 304 22.33 -9.09 7.96
C TRP A 304 21.92 -9.25 6.48
N LYS A 305 22.38 -8.36 5.59
CA LYS A 305 22.08 -8.41 4.15
C LYS A 305 22.70 -9.63 3.47
N HIS A 306 23.80 -10.16 4.00
CA HIS A 306 24.52 -11.27 3.38
C HIS A 306 24.70 -12.47 4.31
N ARG A 307 23.85 -12.60 5.34
CA ARG A 307 23.83 -13.77 6.22
C ARG A 307 23.44 -15.01 5.43
N GLU A 308 24.10 -16.12 5.76
CA GLU A 308 23.73 -17.42 5.23
C GLU A 308 22.34 -17.83 5.74
N TRP A 309 21.48 -18.28 4.83
CA TRP A 309 20.14 -18.76 5.14
C TRP A 309 20.21 -20.08 5.90
N LYS A 310 19.58 -20.13 7.08
CA LYS A 310 19.64 -21.30 7.99
C LYS A 310 18.42 -22.22 7.90
N GLY A 311 17.31 -21.71 7.38
CA GLY A 311 16.02 -22.40 7.33
C GLY A 311 15.38 -22.62 8.70
N LYS A 312 15.78 -21.84 9.72
CA LYS A 312 15.35 -21.99 11.13
C LYS A 312 15.06 -20.64 11.75
N GLY A 313 13.90 -20.52 12.40
CA GLY A 313 13.44 -19.26 12.98
C GLY A 313 13.18 -18.22 11.89
N LEU A 314 13.67 -16.99 12.07
CA LEU A 314 13.53 -15.89 11.12
C LEU A 314 14.80 -15.71 10.30
N ASP A 315 14.71 -15.98 8.99
CA ASP A 315 15.77 -15.75 8.01
C ASP A 315 15.39 -14.58 7.07
N ILE A 316 16.39 -13.83 6.61
CA ILE A 316 16.22 -12.74 5.63
C ILE A 316 17.03 -13.09 4.38
N LEU A 317 16.39 -13.01 3.22
CA LEU A 317 17.04 -13.06 1.92
C LEU A 317 17.03 -11.65 1.33
N TRP A 318 18.21 -11.09 1.08
CA TRP A 318 18.36 -9.75 0.52
C TRP A 318 18.87 -9.84 -0.92
N PHE A 319 18.30 -9.02 -1.80
CA PHE A 319 18.68 -8.93 -3.19
C PHE A 319 19.00 -7.47 -3.57
N ASP A 320 20.28 -7.11 -3.61
CA ASP A 320 20.74 -5.71 -3.71
C ASP A 320 20.17 -4.92 -4.90
N ASP A 321 20.12 -5.56 -6.06
CA ASP A 321 19.82 -4.88 -7.33
C ASP A 321 18.39 -5.09 -7.81
N LEU A 322 17.55 -5.76 -7.02
CA LEU A 322 16.18 -6.06 -7.41
C LEU A 322 15.21 -4.99 -6.91
N ASP A 323 14.22 -4.71 -7.75
CA ASP A 323 13.01 -3.97 -7.43
C ASP A 323 11.90 -4.95 -6.98
N HIS A 324 10.76 -4.41 -6.57
CA HIS A 324 9.62 -5.17 -6.06
C HIS A 324 9.24 -6.34 -6.99
N ALA A 325 9.06 -7.53 -6.43
CA ALA A 325 8.77 -8.78 -7.15
C ALA A 325 9.75 -9.18 -8.28
N GLN A 326 10.85 -8.46 -8.55
CA GLN A 326 11.84 -8.84 -9.59
C GLN A 326 12.62 -10.11 -9.26
N VAL A 327 12.49 -10.62 -8.03
CA VAL A 327 12.98 -11.94 -7.64
C VAL A 327 12.43 -13.06 -8.54
N PHE A 328 11.27 -12.87 -9.17
CA PHE A 328 10.68 -13.83 -10.09
C PHE A 328 11.14 -13.68 -11.55
N ASP A 329 11.83 -12.59 -11.90
CA ASP A 329 12.18 -12.30 -13.30
C ASP A 329 13.34 -13.17 -13.82
N SER A 330 14.18 -13.71 -12.93
CA SER A 330 15.30 -14.58 -13.32
C SER A 330 15.11 -16.00 -12.78
N PRO A 331 15.40 -17.04 -13.58
CA PRO A 331 15.37 -18.43 -13.11
C PRO A 331 16.26 -18.66 -11.90
N ARG A 332 17.41 -17.98 -11.84
CA ARG A 332 18.36 -18.06 -10.72
C ARG A 332 17.75 -17.57 -9.41
N ASN A 333 17.13 -16.39 -9.41
CA ASN A 333 16.52 -15.81 -8.21
C ASN A 333 15.28 -16.60 -7.79
N CYS A 334 14.47 -17.00 -8.76
CA CYS A 334 13.31 -17.85 -8.52
C CYS A 334 13.71 -19.22 -7.93
N GLU A 335 14.84 -19.79 -8.35
CA GLU A 335 15.35 -21.04 -7.80
C GLU A 335 15.80 -20.90 -6.33
N ILE A 336 16.31 -19.74 -5.91
CA ILE A 336 16.61 -19.47 -4.50
C ILE A 336 15.32 -19.55 -3.67
N LEU A 337 14.24 -18.90 -4.10
CA LEU A 337 12.94 -18.98 -3.41
C LEU A 337 12.36 -20.39 -3.46
N ALA A 338 12.46 -21.08 -4.60
CA ALA A 338 11.99 -22.45 -4.75
C ALA A 338 12.70 -23.41 -3.79
N LYS A 339 14.00 -23.22 -3.54
CA LYS A 339 14.76 -23.98 -2.53
C LYS A 339 14.20 -23.79 -1.12
N VAL A 340 13.89 -22.55 -0.74
CA VAL A 340 13.25 -22.24 0.56
C VAL A 340 11.90 -22.94 0.66
N VAL A 341 11.02 -22.78 -0.33
CA VAL A 341 9.68 -23.41 -0.33
C VAL A 341 9.78 -24.93 -0.24
N ARG A 342 10.69 -25.55 -1.01
CA ARG A 342 10.95 -26.99 -0.92
C ARG A 342 11.40 -27.40 0.47
N SER A 343 12.33 -26.66 1.08
CA SER A 343 12.83 -26.96 2.44
C SER A 343 11.72 -26.94 3.49
N TYR A 344 10.79 -25.99 3.41
CA TYR A 344 9.67 -25.86 4.34
C TYR A 344 8.56 -26.89 4.09
N SER A 345 8.47 -27.40 2.86
CA SER A 345 7.51 -28.44 2.47
C SER A 345 7.97 -29.84 2.88
N ILE A 346 9.27 -30.05 3.10
CA ILE A 346 9.79 -31.32 3.63
C ILE A 346 9.44 -31.37 5.12
N LYS A 347 8.57 -32.30 5.50
CA LYS A 347 8.29 -32.60 6.91
C LYS A 347 9.60 -33.00 7.58
N GLU A 348 10.07 -32.21 8.54
CA GLU A 348 11.03 -32.72 9.50
C GLU A 348 10.37 -33.91 10.22
N PRO A 349 11.06 -35.05 10.38
CA PRO A 349 10.56 -36.11 11.23
C PRO A 349 10.31 -35.52 12.63
N PRO A 350 9.20 -35.90 13.31
CA PRO A 350 8.91 -35.35 14.62
C PRO A 350 10.11 -35.58 15.53
N THR A 351 10.67 -34.49 16.03
CA THR A 351 11.74 -34.53 17.03
C THR A 351 11.22 -35.37 18.18
N THR A 352 11.85 -36.52 18.42
CA THR A 352 11.53 -37.42 19.54
C THR A 352 11.85 -36.71 20.85
N ALA A 353 10.92 -35.86 21.29
CA ALA A 353 10.83 -35.35 22.63
C ALA A 353 10.11 -36.40 23.49
N TYR A 354 10.78 -37.51 23.76
CA TYR A 354 10.53 -38.29 24.96
C TYR A 354 11.89 -38.70 25.51
N GLY A 355 12.29 -38.01 26.57
CA GLY A 355 13.33 -38.50 27.45
C GLY A 355 12.95 -39.90 27.90
N ALA A 356 13.90 -40.82 27.79
CA ALA A 356 13.85 -42.06 28.53
C ALA A 356 13.81 -41.71 30.02
N ILE A 357 12.64 -41.87 30.62
CA ILE A 357 12.46 -41.95 32.06
C ILE A 357 11.88 -43.36 32.29
N GLY A 358 12.63 -44.20 32.99
CA GLY A 358 12.21 -45.53 33.45
C GLY A 358 12.92 -46.66 32.75
#